data_AF-A0A7C6CNL4-F1
#
_entry.id   AF-A0A7C6CNL4-F1
#
_cell.length_a   1.000
_cell.length_b   1.000
_cell.length_c   1.000
_cell.angle_alpha   90.00
_cell.angle_beta   90.00
_cell.angle_gamma   90.00
#
_symmetry.space_group_name_H-M   'P 1'
#
loop_
_entity.id
_entity.type
_entity.pdbx_description
1 polymer ?
#
loop_
_entity_poly.entity_id
_entity_poly.type
_entity_poly.pdbx_seq_one_letter_code
_entity_poly.pdbx_strand_id
1 'polypeptide(L)'
;MKSNKARRVLAILLCTASLLMLYAAAVSAQKVSGLLVAGDSISSGRGLDDRAGKRYGSLLAAKLGLSGGKNINVAEDDMTSTDLLEKLPGYEAGIKAADLMVISVGTYDIMSIILPALDPAGGGIDYPKLLEMVRDADYVRRVEEAADQNALINAAVKYSFNLGEIITLIRQANPGIRIVFLSLYNPFDGPRQLSELKVAFDPY
;
A
#
# COMPACT_ATOMS: atom_id res chain seq x y z
N MET A 1 -24.99 -44.95 -46.15
CA MET A 1 -25.50 -43.57 -45.92
C MET A 1 -25.79 -43.21 -44.44
N LYS A 2 -25.16 -43.87 -43.44
CA LYS A 2 -25.41 -43.63 -41.99
C LYS A 2 -24.39 -42.70 -41.29
N SER A 3 -23.23 -42.39 -41.87
CA SER A 3 -22.15 -41.66 -41.18
C SER A 3 -22.33 -40.13 -41.08
N ASN A 4 -23.18 -39.52 -41.92
CA ASN A 4 -23.35 -38.06 -41.91
C ASN A 4 -24.21 -37.54 -40.75
N LYS A 5 -25.17 -38.34 -40.23
CA LYS A 5 -25.99 -37.91 -39.08
C LYS A 5 -25.18 -37.92 -37.78
N ALA A 6 -24.39 -38.97 -37.54
CA ALA A 6 -23.54 -39.07 -36.35
C ALA A 6 -22.48 -37.95 -36.30
N ARG A 7 -21.85 -37.63 -37.44
CA ARG A 7 -20.90 -36.50 -37.55
C ARG A 7 -21.56 -35.14 -37.29
N ARG A 8 -22.80 -34.94 -37.76
CA ARG A 8 -23.56 -33.70 -37.49
C ARG A 8 -23.93 -33.57 -36.02
N VAL A 9 -24.37 -34.66 -35.37
CA VAL A 9 -24.70 -34.66 -33.94
C VAL A 9 -23.45 -34.38 -33.10
N LEU A 10 -22.32 -35.02 -33.41
CA LEU A 10 -21.05 -34.78 -32.72
C LEU A 10 -20.56 -33.33 -32.90
N ALA A 11 -20.67 -32.78 -34.12
CA ALA A 11 -20.32 -31.39 -34.37
C ALA A 11 -21.21 -30.41 -33.59
N ILE A 12 -22.51 -30.67 -33.50
CA ILE A 12 -23.44 -29.86 -32.71
C ILE A 12 -23.06 -29.91 -31.22
N LEU A 13 -22.77 -31.09 -30.67
CA LEU A 13 -22.35 -31.27 -29.28
C LEU A 13 -21.03 -30.57 -28.96
N LEU A 14 -20.06 -30.61 -29.88
CA LEU A 14 -18.79 -29.90 -29.76
C LEU A 14 -18.99 -28.38 -29.80
N CYS A 15 -19.88 -27.88 -30.67
CA CYS A 15 -20.23 -26.46 -30.75
C CYS A 15 -20.97 -25.97 -29.49
N THR A 16 -21.92 -26.74 -28.95
CA THR A 16 -22.60 -26.36 -27.69
C THR A 16 -21.66 -26.42 -26.49
N ALA A 17 -20.77 -27.41 -26.41
CA ALA A 17 -19.76 -27.48 -25.35
C ALA A 17 -18.78 -26.30 -25.40
N SER A 18 -18.34 -25.89 -26.59
CA SER A 18 -17.47 -24.71 -26.75
C SER A 18 -18.19 -23.40 -26.45
N LEU A 19 -19.48 -23.26 -26.80
CA LEU A 19 -20.31 -22.11 -26.41
C LEU A 19 -20.54 -22.04 -24.88
N LEU A 20 -20.70 -23.18 -24.20
CA LEU A 20 -20.83 -23.24 -22.74
C LEU A 20 -19.50 -22.88 -22.02
N MET A 21 -18.36 -23.30 -22.56
CA MET A 21 -17.05 -22.88 -22.04
C MET A 21 -16.79 -21.37 -22.23
N LEU A 22 -17.25 -20.79 -23.35
CA LEU A 22 -17.19 -19.34 -23.58
C LEU A 22 -18.09 -18.56 -22.61
N TYR A 23 -19.24 -19.11 -22.22
CA TYR A 23 -20.15 -18.50 -21.23
C TYR A 23 -19.57 -18.53 -19.81
N ALA A 24 -18.86 -19.60 -19.44
CA ALA A 24 -18.15 -19.69 -18.16
C ALA A 24 -16.91 -18.78 -18.10
N ALA A 25 -16.39 -18.36 -19.26
CA ALA A 25 -15.25 -17.45 -19.39
C ALA A 25 -15.65 -15.96 -19.41
N ALA A 26 -16.90 -15.61 -19.08
CA ALA A 26 -17.20 -14.25 -18.64
C ALA A 26 -16.49 -14.01 -17.31
N VAL A 27 -15.21 -13.62 -17.39
CA VAL A 27 -14.40 -13.11 -16.29
C VAL A 27 -15.10 -11.84 -15.80
N SER A 28 -16.10 -12.02 -14.95
CA SER A 28 -16.59 -10.95 -14.12
C SER A 28 -15.46 -10.61 -13.17
N ALA A 29 -14.93 -9.38 -13.25
CA ALA A 29 -14.12 -8.85 -12.17
C ALA A 29 -14.88 -9.11 -10.86
N GLN A 30 -14.28 -9.85 -9.93
CA GLN A 30 -14.96 -10.25 -8.70
C GLN A 30 -15.40 -8.99 -7.97
N LYS A 31 -16.72 -8.82 -7.83
CA LYS A 31 -17.33 -7.65 -7.19
C LYS A 31 -16.75 -7.52 -5.77
N VAL A 32 -16.13 -6.39 -5.49
CA VAL A 32 -15.70 -6.05 -4.13
C VAL A 32 -16.96 -5.73 -3.33
N SER A 33 -17.18 -6.40 -2.20
CA SER A 33 -18.32 -6.20 -1.30
C SER A 33 -17.90 -5.70 0.09
N GLY A 34 -16.62 -5.85 0.44
CA GLY A 34 -15.99 -5.23 1.60
C GLY A 34 -14.57 -4.72 1.30
N LEU A 35 -14.26 -3.52 1.81
CA LEU A 35 -12.96 -2.88 1.73
C LEU A 35 -12.40 -2.64 3.13
N LEU A 36 -11.15 -3.05 3.35
CA LEU A 36 -10.38 -2.66 4.52
C LEU A 36 -9.16 -1.85 4.07
N VAL A 37 -8.94 -0.69 4.67
CA VAL A 37 -7.76 0.15 4.41
C VAL A 37 -6.93 0.21 5.68
N ALA A 38 -5.64 -0.11 5.55
CA ALA A 38 -4.66 -0.02 6.63
C ALA A 38 -3.47 0.82 6.20
N GLY A 39 -2.77 1.41 7.16
CA GLY A 39 -1.58 2.19 6.85
C GLY A 39 -1.34 3.39 7.75
N ASP A 40 -0.56 4.30 7.22
CA ASP A 40 -0.11 5.50 7.89
C ASP A 40 -0.99 6.74 7.60
N SER A 41 -0.42 7.92 7.81
CA SER A 41 -0.96 9.25 7.52
C SER A 41 -1.56 9.42 6.12
N ILE A 42 -1.06 8.70 5.10
CA ILE A 42 -1.62 8.75 3.74
C ILE A 42 -2.98 8.06 3.69
N SER A 43 -3.10 6.92 4.36
CA SER A 43 -4.34 6.15 4.50
C SER A 43 -5.33 6.77 5.46
N SER A 44 -4.85 7.44 6.51
CA SER A 44 -5.70 8.18 7.45
C SER A 44 -6.28 9.46 6.81
N GLY A 45 -5.58 10.03 5.84
CA GLY A 45 -5.94 11.26 5.14
C GLY A 45 -5.38 12.53 5.77
N ARG A 46 -4.18 12.49 6.38
CA ARG A 46 -3.51 13.70 6.91
C ARG A 46 -3.47 14.84 5.90
N GLY A 47 -3.78 16.04 6.40
CA GLY A 47 -3.81 17.26 5.60
C GLY A 47 -5.12 17.52 4.84
N LEU A 48 -6.09 16.61 4.90
CA LEU A 48 -7.41 16.83 4.30
C LEU A 48 -8.37 17.49 5.28
N ASP A 49 -9.10 18.52 4.81
CA ASP A 49 -10.14 19.21 5.60
C ASP A 49 -11.26 18.26 6.07
N ASP A 50 -11.51 17.19 5.32
CA ASP A 50 -12.44 16.12 5.66
C ASP A 50 -11.75 14.77 5.45
N ARG A 51 -11.09 14.28 6.50
CA ARG A 51 -10.44 12.96 6.49
C ARG A 51 -11.43 11.84 6.19
N ALA A 52 -12.61 11.87 6.78
CA ALA A 52 -13.57 10.78 6.69
C ALA A 52 -14.12 10.61 5.27
N GLY A 53 -14.45 11.71 4.58
CA GLY A 53 -15.00 11.68 3.22
C GLY A 53 -13.95 11.73 2.11
N LYS A 54 -12.81 12.41 2.30
CA LYS A 54 -11.85 12.70 1.21
C LYS A 54 -10.61 11.82 1.19
N ARG A 55 -10.31 11.04 2.24
CA ARG A 55 -9.19 10.08 2.19
C ARG A 55 -9.39 9.07 1.05
N TYR A 56 -8.30 8.60 0.46
CA TYR A 56 -8.38 7.75 -0.73
C TYR A 56 -9.24 6.50 -0.51
N GLY A 57 -9.20 5.92 0.69
CA GLY A 57 -10.00 4.74 1.05
C GLY A 57 -11.50 4.97 0.90
N SER A 58 -11.98 6.16 1.31
CA SER A 58 -13.38 6.55 1.18
C SER A 58 -13.77 6.81 -0.28
N LEU A 59 -12.88 7.45 -1.05
CA LEU A 59 -13.10 7.67 -2.48
C LEU A 59 -13.11 6.34 -3.27
N LEU A 60 -12.23 5.40 -2.91
CA LEU A 60 -12.20 4.07 -3.48
C LEU A 60 -13.47 3.28 -3.13
N ALA A 61 -13.90 3.32 -1.87
CA ALA A 61 -15.16 2.70 -1.45
C ALA A 61 -16.35 3.22 -2.27
N ALA A 62 -16.45 4.54 -2.45
CA ALA A 62 -17.49 5.15 -3.27
C ALA A 62 -17.45 4.68 -4.72
N LYS A 63 -16.25 4.61 -5.34
CA LYS A 63 -16.07 4.08 -6.70
C LYS A 63 -16.45 2.61 -6.85
N LEU A 64 -16.28 1.82 -5.78
CA LEU A 64 -16.68 0.42 -5.72
C LEU A 64 -18.17 0.22 -5.37
N GLY A 65 -18.92 1.30 -5.14
CA GLY A 65 -20.32 1.24 -4.72
C GLY A 65 -20.52 0.70 -3.30
N LEU A 66 -19.48 0.80 -2.45
CA LEU A 66 -19.54 0.37 -1.05
C LEU A 66 -20.16 1.48 -0.20
N SER A 67 -21.03 1.08 0.74
CA SER A 67 -21.71 1.98 1.68
C SER A 67 -21.91 1.28 3.02
N GLY A 68 -22.19 2.06 4.07
CA GLY A 68 -22.30 1.56 5.44
C GLY A 68 -20.99 0.97 5.97
N GLY A 69 -21.08 -0.03 6.85
CA GLY A 69 -19.92 -0.70 7.48
C GLY A 69 -19.08 -1.58 6.55
N LYS A 70 -19.21 -1.45 5.23
CA LYS A 70 -18.46 -2.22 4.21
C LYS A 70 -17.12 -1.58 3.83
N ASN A 71 -16.80 -0.43 4.43
CA ASN A 71 -15.51 0.25 4.29
C ASN A 71 -14.96 0.51 5.69
N ILE A 72 -13.93 -0.24 6.06
CA ILE A 72 -13.23 -0.11 7.34
C ILE A 72 -11.87 0.54 7.07
N ASN A 73 -11.52 1.57 7.83
CA ASN A 73 -10.19 2.15 7.77
C ASN A 73 -9.57 2.08 9.16
N VAL A 74 -8.44 1.38 9.26
CA VAL A 74 -7.69 1.13 10.49
C VAL A 74 -6.35 1.88 10.51
N ALA A 75 -6.15 2.79 9.55
CA ALA A 75 -4.94 3.55 9.43
C ALA A 75 -4.83 4.63 10.50
N GLU A 76 -3.61 4.86 10.97
CA GLU A 76 -3.28 5.89 11.94
C GLU A 76 -2.05 6.64 11.48
N ASP A 77 -1.97 7.88 11.93
CA ASP A 77 -0.87 8.76 11.63
C ASP A 77 0.47 8.18 12.10
N ASP A 78 1.48 8.26 11.24
CA ASP A 78 2.86 7.82 11.50
C ASP A 78 3.03 6.31 11.80
N MET A 79 2.04 5.49 11.48
CA MET A 79 2.09 4.04 11.70
C MET A 79 3.26 3.39 10.93
N THR A 80 4.09 2.64 11.65
CA THR A 80 5.15 1.79 11.08
C THR A 80 4.62 0.39 10.72
N SER A 81 5.44 -0.40 10.02
CA SER A 81 5.12 -1.81 9.75
C SER A 81 5.04 -2.64 11.03
N THR A 82 5.78 -2.30 12.09
CA THR A 82 5.66 -2.93 13.41
C THR A 82 4.31 -2.61 14.04
N ASP A 83 3.90 -1.34 14.04
CA ASP A 83 2.63 -0.93 14.62
C ASP A 83 1.45 -1.61 13.91
N LEU A 84 1.50 -1.70 12.57
CA LEU A 84 0.46 -2.40 11.81
C LEU A 84 0.42 -3.89 12.17
N LEU A 85 1.58 -4.55 12.25
CA LEU A 85 1.68 -5.96 12.61
C LEU A 85 1.03 -6.24 13.97
N GLU A 86 1.28 -5.40 14.97
CA GLU A 86 0.69 -5.51 16.31
C GLU A 86 -0.81 -5.19 16.32
N LYS A 87 -1.26 -4.28 15.45
CA LYS A 87 -2.64 -3.81 15.39
C LYS A 87 -3.60 -4.80 14.71
N LEU A 88 -3.14 -5.50 13.67
CA LEU A 88 -4.00 -6.34 12.82
C LEU A 88 -4.80 -7.43 13.57
N PRO A 89 -4.27 -8.11 14.60
CA PRO A 89 -5.05 -9.07 15.38
C PRO A 89 -6.36 -8.48 15.96
N GLY A 90 -6.37 -7.19 16.34
CA GLY A 90 -7.57 -6.50 16.83
C GLY A 90 -8.66 -6.28 15.77
N TYR A 91 -8.34 -6.49 14.49
CA TYR A 91 -9.23 -6.27 13.35
C TYR A 91 -9.56 -7.55 12.56
N GLU A 92 -9.34 -8.73 13.16
CA GLU A 92 -9.59 -10.03 12.50
C GLU A 92 -10.99 -10.14 11.87
N ALA A 93 -12.03 -9.66 12.56
CA ALA A 93 -13.40 -9.65 12.04
C ALA A 93 -13.54 -8.78 10.78
N GLY A 94 -12.85 -7.63 10.74
CA GLY A 94 -12.82 -6.76 9.55
C GLY A 94 -12.08 -7.40 8.39
N ILE A 95 -10.97 -8.10 8.66
CA ILE A 95 -10.19 -8.84 7.65
C ILE A 95 -11.03 -9.97 7.05
N LYS A 96 -11.77 -10.71 7.89
CA LYS A 96 -12.70 -11.78 7.46
C LYS A 96 -13.85 -11.27 6.60
N ALA A 97 -14.34 -10.05 6.86
CA ALA A 97 -15.46 -9.46 6.14
C ALA A 97 -15.06 -8.73 4.84
N ALA A 98 -13.76 -8.49 4.60
CA ALA A 98 -13.28 -7.75 3.44
C ALA A 98 -12.93 -8.67 2.26
N ASP A 99 -13.21 -8.22 1.04
CA ASP A 99 -12.75 -8.86 -0.21
C ASP A 99 -11.49 -8.22 -0.77
N LEU A 100 -11.21 -6.99 -0.33
CA LEU A 100 -10.07 -6.18 -0.72
C LEU A 100 -9.50 -5.50 0.52
N MET A 101 -8.20 -5.65 0.71
CA MET A 101 -7.41 -4.88 1.66
C MET A 101 -6.39 -4.04 0.91
N VAL A 102 -6.36 -2.73 1.19
CA VAL A 102 -5.36 -1.80 0.66
C VAL A 102 -4.46 -1.35 1.79
N ILE A 103 -3.15 -1.47 1.61
CA ILE A 103 -2.14 -1.22 2.64
C ILE A 103 -1.13 -0.21 2.13
N SER A 104 -0.91 0.86 2.90
CA SER A 104 0.15 1.86 2.69
C SER A 104 0.89 2.06 4.01
N VAL A 105 2.01 1.34 4.20
CA VAL A 105 2.81 1.37 5.43
C VAL A 105 4.26 1.15 5.06
N GLY A 106 5.19 1.65 5.88
CA GLY A 106 6.64 1.53 5.65
C GLY A 106 7.35 2.86 5.49
N THR A 107 6.63 3.94 5.15
CA THR A 107 7.25 5.27 5.05
C THR A 107 7.81 5.70 6.40
N TYR A 108 7.08 5.50 7.50
CA TYR A 108 7.54 5.91 8.82
C TYR A 108 8.64 5.03 9.42
N ASP A 109 8.75 3.76 8.97
CA ASP A 109 9.90 2.90 9.28
C ASP A 109 11.23 3.53 8.82
N ILE A 110 11.19 4.30 7.73
CA ILE A 110 12.35 5.02 7.18
C ILE A 110 12.40 6.48 7.67
N MET A 111 11.27 7.19 7.66
CA MET A 111 11.20 8.61 8.04
C MET A 111 11.57 8.86 9.50
N SER A 112 11.27 7.94 10.41
CA SER A 112 11.71 8.06 11.80
C SER A 112 13.25 8.11 11.95
N ILE A 113 14.00 7.62 10.95
CA ILE A 113 15.47 7.66 10.90
C ILE A 113 15.98 8.90 10.15
N ILE A 114 15.30 9.29 9.06
CA ILE A 114 15.71 10.42 8.22
C ILE A 114 15.40 11.77 8.86
N LEU A 115 14.24 11.91 9.51
CA LEU A 115 13.78 13.18 10.05
C LEU A 115 14.75 13.80 11.07
N PRO A 116 15.33 13.06 12.04
CA PRO A 116 16.32 13.61 12.97
C PRO A 116 17.59 14.15 12.30
N ALA A 117 18.00 13.58 11.15
CA ALA A 117 19.15 14.07 10.40
C ALA A 117 18.84 15.39 9.66
N LEU A 118 17.60 15.54 9.16
CA LEU A 118 17.15 16.75 8.46
C LEU A 118 16.75 17.88 9.41
N ASP A 119 16.12 17.55 10.53
CA ASP A 119 15.65 18.51 11.53
C ASP A 119 15.92 17.98 12.95
N PRO A 120 17.16 18.11 13.44
CA PRO A 120 17.55 17.62 14.78
C PRO A 120 16.77 18.30 15.92
N ALA A 121 16.21 19.48 15.67
CA ALA A 121 15.43 20.23 16.66
C ALA A 121 13.98 19.76 16.76
N GLY A 122 13.49 18.94 15.80
CA GLY A 122 12.13 18.40 15.80
C GLY A 122 11.04 19.47 15.64
N GLY A 123 11.35 20.60 15.02
CA GLY A 123 10.41 21.69 14.75
C GLY A 123 9.45 21.42 13.59
N GLY A 124 9.71 20.37 12.81
CA GLY A 124 9.00 20.02 11.59
C GLY A 124 9.72 20.56 10.35
N ILE A 125 9.64 19.79 9.26
CA ILE A 125 10.25 20.15 7.99
C ILE A 125 9.25 20.95 7.16
N ASP A 126 9.60 22.21 6.90
CA ASP A 126 9.00 23.03 5.86
C ASP A 126 9.74 22.74 4.54
N TYR A 127 9.04 22.20 3.53
CA TYR A 127 9.66 21.74 2.29
C TYR A 127 10.26 22.88 1.45
N PRO A 128 9.56 24.01 1.20
CA PRO A 128 10.19 25.22 0.68
C PRO A 128 11.48 25.63 1.40
N LYS A 129 11.47 25.65 2.74
CA LYS A 129 12.65 26.00 3.53
C LYS A 129 13.77 24.96 3.37
N LEU A 130 13.43 23.68 3.34
CA LEU A 130 14.38 22.60 3.11
C LEU A 130 15.10 22.80 1.76
N LEU A 131 14.37 23.18 0.70
CA LEU A 131 14.94 23.45 -0.63
C LEU A 131 15.92 24.64 -0.64
N GLU A 132 15.79 25.59 0.28
CA GLU A 132 16.77 26.66 0.49
C GLU A 132 17.98 26.16 1.27
N MET A 133 17.75 25.40 2.35
CA MET A 133 18.80 24.87 3.23
C MET A 133 19.74 23.90 2.51
N VAL A 134 19.24 23.07 1.60
CA VAL A 134 20.09 22.14 0.81
C VAL A 134 21.08 22.84 -0.11
N ARG A 135 20.96 24.15 -0.33
CA ARG A 135 21.95 24.93 -1.09
C ARG A 135 23.17 25.31 -0.25
N ASP A 136 23.08 25.18 1.05
CA ASP A 136 24.19 25.40 1.98
C ASP A 136 24.99 24.10 2.14
N ALA A 137 26.24 24.12 1.67
CA ALA A 137 27.13 22.96 1.73
C ALA A 137 27.41 22.50 3.17
N ASP A 138 27.41 23.41 4.15
CA ASP A 138 27.57 23.03 5.55
C ASP A 138 26.33 22.34 6.09
N TYR A 139 25.14 22.68 5.61
CA TYR A 139 23.92 21.95 5.94
C TYR A 139 23.96 20.53 5.36
N VAL A 140 24.26 20.39 4.06
CA VAL A 140 24.36 19.07 3.41
C VAL A 140 25.37 18.18 4.11
N ARG A 141 26.57 18.68 4.40
CA ARG A 141 27.60 17.94 5.12
C ARG A 141 27.14 17.47 6.51
N ARG A 142 26.42 18.32 7.26
CA ARG A 142 25.87 17.92 8.57
C ARG A 142 24.83 16.81 8.43
N VAL A 143 23.99 16.86 7.40
CA VAL A 143 23.00 15.81 7.15
C VAL A 143 23.70 14.49 6.78
N GLU A 144 24.72 14.54 5.93
CA GLU A 144 25.55 13.37 5.59
C GLU A 144 26.24 12.76 6.82
N GLU A 145 26.84 13.59 7.68
CA GLU A 145 27.48 13.15 8.92
C GLU A 145 26.47 12.55 9.93
N ALA A 146 25.22 13.01 9.90
CA ALA A 146 24.15 12.52 10.78
C ALA A 146 23.37 11.33 10.21
N ALA A 147 23.52 11.01 8.92
CA ALA A 147 22.78 9.95 8.27
C ALA A 147 23.23 8.56 8.77
N ASP A 148 22.30 7.81 9.36
CA ASP A 148 22.57 6.45 9.84
C ASP A 148 22.18 5.41 8.78
N GLN A 149 23.11 5.14 7.86
CA GLN A 149 22.91 4.15 6.80
C GLN A 149 22.67 2.73 7.34
N ASN A 150 23.28 2.38 8.48
CA ASN A 150 23.05 1.07 9.10
C ASN A 150 21.62 0.96 9.65
N ALA A 151 21.11 2.01 10.28
CA ALA A 151 19.71 2.05 10.71
C ALA A 151 18.75 1.95 9.53
N LEU A 152 19.03 2.62 8.40
CA LEU A 152 18.20 2.52 7.19
C LEU A 152 18.18 1.09 6.63
N ILE A 153 19.33 0.43 6.53
CA ILE A 153 19.43 -0.97 6.09
C ILE A 153 18.66 -1.88 7.05
N ASN A 154 18.86 -1.71 8.36
CA ASN A 154 18.14 -2.50 9.37
C ASN A 154 16.63 -2.28 9.31
N ALA A 155 16.18 -1.05 9.07
CA ALA A 155 14.77 -0.74 8.88
C ALA A 155 14.19 -1.40 7.63
N ALA A 156 14.92 -1.40 6.51
CA ALA A 156 14.50 -2.09 5.29
C ALA A 156 14.40 -3.62 5.49
N VAL A 157 15.35 -4.22 6.20
CA VAL A 157 15.32 -5.64 6.58
C VAL A 157 14.12 -5.93 7.50
N LYS A 158 13.94 -5.13 8.55
CA LYS A 158 12.83 -5.27 9.51
C LYS A 158 11.48 -5.12 8.82
N TYR A 159 11.33 -4.12 7.94
CA TYR A 159 10.14 -3.91 7.13
C TYR A 159 9.83 -5.15 6.27
N SER A 160 10.86 -5.74 5.64
CA SER A 160 10.69 -6.95 4.83
C SER A 160 10.17 -8.14 5.64
N PHE A 161 10.66 -8.35 6.86
CA PHE A 161 10.13 -9.37 7.77
C PHE A 161 8.70 -9.07 8.21
N ASN A 162 8.45 -7.84 8.69
CA ASN A 162 7.12 -7.42 9.13
C ASN A 162 6.08 -7.57 8.01
N LEU A 163 6.44 -7.23 6.78
CA LEU A 163 5.56 -7.38 5.62
C LEU A 163 5.15 -8.83 5.38
N GLY A 164 6.11 -9.77 5.53
CA GLY A 164 5.83 -11.21 5.44
C GLY A 164 4.86 -11.68 6.52
N GLU A 165 5.05 -11.23 7.77
CA GLU A 165 4.17 -11.57 8.90
C GLU A 165 2.77 -10.95 8.76
N ILE A 166 2.69 -9.68 8.33
CA ILE A 166 1.43 -8.99 8.03
C ILE A 166 0.63 -9.78 7.00
N ILE A 167 1.26 -10.16 5.88
CA ILE A 167 0.61 -10.96 4.83
C ILE A 167 0.15 -12.30 5.39
N THR A 168 0.99 -12.95 6.20
CA THR A 168 0.66 -14.24 6.83
C THR A 168 -0.56 -14.14 7.71
N LEU A 169 -0.63 -13.17 8.62
CA LEU A 169 -1.79 -12.93 9.49
C LEU A 169 -3.07 -12.66 8.68
N ILE A 170 -2.98 -11.79 7.67
CA ILE A 170 -4.12 -11.47 6.81
C ILE A 170 -4.63 -12.73 6.11
N ARG A 171 -3.73 -13.56 5.57
CA ARG A 171 -4.06 -14.80 4.85
C ARG A 171 -4.61 -15.89 5.77
N GLN A 172 -4.12 -15.99 7.00
CA GLN A 172 -4.66 -16.90 8.01
C GLN A 172 -6.10 -16.51 8.38
N ALA A 173 -6.39 -15.22 8.53
CA ALA A 173 -7.73 -14.74 8.83
C ALA A 173 -8.67 -14.85 7.62
N ASN A 174 -8.18 -14.56 6.41
CA ASN A 174 -8.95 -14.59 5.17
C ASN A 174 -8.08 -15.05 3.98
N PRO A 175 -8.08 -16.35 3.62
CA PRO A 175 -7.29 -16.87 2.52
C PRO A 175 -7.65 -16.26 1.16
N GLY A 176 -8.90 -15.86 0.97
CA GLY A 176 -9.45 -15.36 -0.29
C GLY A 176 -9.33 -13.85 -0.52
N ILE A 177 -8.87 -13.08 0.47
CA ILE A 177 -8.80 -11.62 0.36
C ILE A 177 -7.83 -11.16 -0.73
N ARG A 178 -8.17 -10.12 -1.48
CA ARG A 178 -7.19 -9.45 -2.36
C ARG A 178 -6.41 -8.44 -1.54
N ILE A 179 -5.08 -8.49 -1.62
CA ILE A 179 -4.21 -7.55 -0.90
C ILE A 179 -3.52 -6.67 -1.95
N VAL A 180 -3.64 -5.35 -1.79
CA VAL A 180 -2.96 -4.36 -2.62
C VAL A 180 -2.05 -3.54 -1.71
N PHE A 181 -0.75 -3.61 -1.96
CA PHE A 181 0.21 -2.71 -1.34
C PHE A 181 0.43 -1.49 -2.24
N LEU A 182 0.31 -0.31 -1.65
CA LEU A 182 0.76 0.92 -2.29
C LEU A 182 2.26 1.06 -2.03
N SER A 183 3.02 1.37 -3.08
CA SER A 183 4.46 1.60 -2.94
C SER A 183 4.73 2.81 -2.05
N LEU A 184 5.84 2.75 -1.32
CA LEU A 184 6.35 3.92 -0.61
C LEU A 184 6.70 5.01 -1.61
N TYR A 185 6.31 6.25 -1.33
CA TYR A 185 6.80 7.39 -2.10
C TYR A 185 8.26 7.67 -1.72
N ASN A 186 9.06 8.11 -2.69
CA ASN A 186 10.41 8.58 -2.42
C ASN A 186 10.36 10.06 -1.99
N PRO A 187 10.70 10.40 -0.74
CA PRO A 187 10.61 11.77 -0.23
C PRO A 187 11.63 12.74 -0.85
N PHE A 188 12.66 12.21 -1.51
CA PHE A 188 13.66 12.98 -2.24
C PHE A 188 13.39 13.06 -3.74
N ASP A 189 12.32 12.43 -4.22
CA ASP A 189 11.90 12.55 -5.61
C ASP A 189 11.30 13.93 -5.84
N GLY A 190 11.81 14.68 -6.82
CA GLY A 190 11.42 16.08 -7.01
C GLY A 190 12.56 16.98 -7.52
N PRO A 191 12.65 18.23 -7.04
CA PRO A 191 13.64 19.19 -7.52
C PRO A 191 15.07 18.64 -7.41
N ARG A 192 15.91 18.94 -8.41
CA ARG A 192 17.32 18.50 -8.46
C ARG A 192 18.11 18.79 -7.18
N GLN A 193 17.73 19.81 -6.42
CA GLN A 193 18.39 20.16 -5.17
C GLN A 193 18.29 19.07 -4.09
N LEU A 194 17.24 18.24 -4.11
CA LEU A 194 17.10 17.13 -3.15
C LEU A 194 17.93 15.90 -3.50
N SER A 195 18.46 15.82 -4.73
CA SER A 195 19.32 14.69 -5.10
C SER A 195 20.65 14.70 -4.35
N GLU A 196 21.07 15.85 -3.81
CA GLU A 196 22.26 15.94 -2.96
C GLU A 196 22.03 15.23 -1.62
N LEU A 197 20.83 15.38 -1.03
CA LEU A 197 20.46 14.63 0.17
C LEU A 197 20.28 13.14 -0.09
N LYS A 198 19.91 12.77 -1.34
CA LYS A 198 19.72 11.37 -1.69
C LYS A 198 20.96 10.54 -1.40
N VAL A 199 22.17 11.06 -1.68
CA VAL A 199 23.43 10.33 -1.45
C VAL A 199 23.64 9.99 0.03
N ALA A 200 23.21 10.87 0.95
CA ALA A 200 23.32 10.62 2.38
C ALA A 200 22.49 9.40 2.82
N PHE A 201 21.34 9.19 2.18
CA PHE A 201 20.34 8.19 2.58
C PHE A 201 20.18 7.02 1.59
N ASP A 202 20.92 7.02 0.48
CA ASP A 202 20.98 5.90 -0.47
C ASP A 202 22.10 4.95 -0.02
N PRO A 203 21.78 3.73 0.44
CA PRO A 203 22.80 2.77 0.82
C PRO A 203 23.58 2.19 -0.38
N TYR A 204 23.33 2.66 -1.61
CA TYR A 204 23.93 2.18 -2.87
C TYR A 204 24.43 3.30 -3.78
#